data_AF-A0A4U0WVD9-F1
#
_entry.id   AF-A0A4U0WVD9-F1
#
_cell.length_a   1.000
_cell.length_b   1.000
_cell.length_c   1.000
_cell.angle_alpha   90.00
_cell.angle_beta   90.00
_cell.angle_gamma   90.00
#
_symmetry.space_group_name_H-M   'P 1'
#
loop_
_entity.id
_entity.type
_entity.pdbx_description
1 polymer ?
#
loop_
_entity_poly.entity_id
_entity_poly.type
_entity_poly.pdbx_seq_one_letter_code
_entity_poly.pdbx_strand_id
1 'polypeptide(L)'
;MREPMKKYTKKVLNDVVSLVNAPRRTATYDVQSAWDALCKTADPASVLKIPRLLAARAEVNAEVERCTHAAPKFSPDGKVAVFRIRSEAQVHPVIATRWAGHFQSKALEVVMVANEGYLEGKVNFSCRIPRCARSRDPPVSIIERLRYYATLTEPATDRGGDEEVRKQELRKPLLERVGDDFARGHAQASGGIVDVADFEELMRLMKIGEKLPKKEGEGGSPAKQRKKADIDPAQKNTLMGYFGKKNTAAATS
;
A
#
# COMPACT_ATOMS: atom_id res chain seq x y z
N MET A 1 -21.72 -11.31 18.64
CA MET A 1 -21.51 -9.92 18.15
C MET A 1 -22.76 -9.03 18.07
N ARG A 2 -24.00 -9.52 18.26
CA ARG A 2 -25.20 -8.70 18.03
C ARG A 2 -25.46 -7.63 19.10
N GLU A 3 -25.13 -7.88 20.37
CA GLU A 3 -25.48 -6.96 21.47
C GLU A 3 -24.68 -5.64 21.48
N PRO A 4 -23.34 -5.62 21.31
CA PRO A 4 -22.60 -4.35 21.23
C PRO A 4 -23.06 -3.46 20.06
N MET A 5 -23.45 -4.07 18.93
CA MET A 5 -23.97 -3.36 17.76
C MET A 5 -25.40 -2.83 17.94
N LYS A 6 -26.15 -3.30 18.94
CA LYS A 6 -27.43 -2.69 19.34
C LYS A 6 -27.21 -1.42 20.18
N LYS A 7 -26.15 -1.39 20.99
CA LYS A 7 -25.82 -0.26 21.86
C LYS A 7 -25.00 0.84 21.17
N TYR A 8 -24.07 0.46 20.29
CA TYR A 8 -23.19 1.39 19.58
C TYR A 8 -23.32 1.26 18.08
N THR A 9 -23.27 2.39 17.38
CA THR A 9 -23.27 2.39 15.92
C THR A 9 -21.99 1.78 15.37
N LYS A 10 -22.07 1.16 14.20
CA LYS A 10 -20.90 0.66 13.46
C LYS A 10 -19.82 1.73 13.27
N LYS A 11 -20.22 2.98 13.06
CA LYS A 11 -19.30 4.12 12.94
C LYS A 11 -18.50 4.34 14.21
N VAL A 12 -19.17 4.41 15.38
CA VAL A 12 -18.48 4.60 16.67
C VAL A 12 -17.46 3.50 16.90
N LEU A 13 -17.83 2.24 16.71
CA LEU A 13 -16.92 1.11 16.90
C LEU A 13 -15.71 1.17 15.93
N ASN A 14 -15.93 1.52 14.67
CA ASN A 14 -14.85 1.68 13.69
C ASN A 14 -13.90 2.84 14.06
N ASP A 15 -14.44 3.96 14.54
CA ASP A 15 -13.65 5.12 14.96
C ASP A 15 -12.79 4.78 16.20
N VAL A 16 -13.34 4.00 17.14
CA VAL A 16 -12.62 3.48 18.31
C VAL A 16 -11.48 2.56 17.86
N VAL A 17 -11.75 1.59 16.98
CA VAL A 17 -10.73 0.68 16.44
C VAL A 17 -9.62 1.46 15.74
N SER A 18 -9.97 2.52 14.98
CA SER A 18 -9.00 3.38 14.32
C SER A 18 -8.09 4.09 15.33
N LEU A 19 -8.65 4.67 16.38
CA LEU A 19 -7.89 5.37 17.43
C LEU A 19 -7.02 4.44 18.26
N VAL A 20 -7.52 3.28 18.65
CA VAL A 20 -6.76 2.28 19.43
C VAL A 20 -5.58 1.74 18.63
N ASN A 21 -5.71 1.62 17.31
CA ASN A 21 -4.62 1.16 16.44
C ASN A 21 -3.65 2.28 16.00
N ALA A 22 -3.95 3.55 16.26
CA ALA A 22 -3.08 4.63 15.81
C ALA A 22 -1.71 4.62 16.51
N PRO A 23 -1.60 4.47 17.85
CA PRO A 23 -0.31 4.54 18.54
C PRO A 23 0.71 3.49 18.09
N ARG A 24 0.29 2.25 17.81
CA ARG A 24 1.20 1.21 17.30
C ARG A 24 1.71 1.48 15.87
N ARG A 25 1.14 2.47 15.18
CA ARG A 25 1.52 2.86 13.82
C ARG A 25 2.35 4.13 13.79
N THR A 26 2.50 4.86 14.89
CA THR A 26 3.41 6.01 14.97
C THR A 26 4.87 5.53 14.90
N ALA A 27 5.80 6.44 14.61
CA ALA A 27 7.23 6.14 14.66
C ALA A 27 7.70 5.71 16.05
N THR A 28 7.06 6.21 17.11
CA THR A 28 7.39 5.90 18.51
C THR A 28 6.85 4.55 19.00
N TYR A 29 6.01 3.86 18.22
CA TYR A 29 5.43 2.56 18.58
C TYR A 29 4.79 2.51 19.99
N ASP A 30 3.88 3.45 20.28
CA ASP A 30 3.34 3.68 21.63
C ASP A 30 2.13 2.78 21.94
N VAL A 31 2.35 1.45 22.02
CA VAL A 31 1.25 0.49 22.31
C VAL A 31 0.63 0.68 23.70
N GLN A 32 1.42 1.18 24.67
CA GLN A 32 0.98 1.35 26.05
C GLN A 32 -0.17 2.34 26.17
N SER A 33 -0.12 3.47 25.43
CA SER A 33 -1.21 4.45 25.45
C SER A 33 -2.56 3.86 24.98
N ALA A 34 -2.53 2.92 24.04
CA ALA A 34 -3.74 2.24 23.57
C ALA A 34 -4.26 1.23 24.62
N TRP A 35 -3.36 0.50 25.28
CA TRP A 35 -3.71 -0.43 26.35
C TRP A 35 -4.35 0.29 27.54
N ASP A 36 -3.68 1.33 28.03
CA ASP A 36 -4.15 2.17 29.13
C ASP A 36 -5.54 2.75 28.86
N ALA A 37 -5.77 3.23 27.64
CA ALA A 37 -7.07 3.74 27.22
C ALA A 37 -8.16 2.68 27.38
N LEU A 38 -7.92 1.46 26.89
CA LEU A 38 -8.90 0.37 26.99
C LEU A 38 -9.17 -0.05 28.43
N CYS A 39 -8.15 -0.11 29.29
CA CYS A 39 -8.31 -0.47 30.70
C CYS A 39 -9.07 0.58 31.52
N LYS A 40 -8.95 1.87 31.16
CA LYS A 40 -9.53 2.98 31.93
C LYS A 40 -10.93 3.39 31.45
N THR A 41 -11.38 2.90 30.29
CA THR A 41 -12.70 3.26 29.73
C THR A 41 -13.72 2.13 29.90
N ALA A 42 -14.85 2.42 30.55
CA ALA A 42 -16.00 1.51 30.61
C ALA A 42 -16.94 1.62 29.38
N ASP A 43 -16.90 2.77 28.70
CA ASP A 43 -17.68 3.05 27.48
C ASP A 43 -16.73 3.25 26.28
N PRO A 44 -16.83 2.44 25.21
CA PRO A 44 -16.04 2.60 23.99
C PRO A 44 -16.09 4.01 23.40
N ALA A 45 -17.22 4.72 23.46
CA ALA A 45 -17.31 6.06 22.89
C ALA A 45 -16.41 7.08 23.61
N SER A 46 -16.03 6.81 24.87
CA SER A 46 -15.10 7.66 25.62
C SER A 46 -13.67 7.60 25.08
N VAL A 47 -13.27 6.50 24.44
CA VAL A 47 -11.97 6.36 23.76
C VAL A 47 -11.78 7.44 22.68
N LEU A 48 -12.87 7.89 22.06
CA LEU A 48 -12.85 8.91 21.00
C LEU A 48 -12.38 10.29 21.47
N LYS A 49 -12.32 10.51 22.79
CA LYS A 49 -11.96 11.79 23.41
C LYS A 49 -10.56 11.79 24.00
N ILE A 50 -9.84 10.66 23.98
CA ILE A 50 -8.52 10.53 24.62
C ILE A 50 -7.49 11.33 23.82
N PRO A 51 -6.90 12.40 24.38
CA PRO A 51 -6.03 13.32 23.64
C PRO A 51 -4.84 12.63 22.96
N ARG A 52 -4.19 11.69 23.66
CA ARG A 52 -3.03 10.97 23.13
C ARG A 52 -3.37 10.12 21.90
N LEU A 53 -4.52 9.44 21.90
CA LEU A 53 -4.94 8.64 20.75
C LEU A 53 -5.31 9.53 19.55
N LEU A 54 -5.95 10.67 19.81
CA LEU A 54 -6.27 11.66 18.78
C LEU A 54 -5.00 12.22 18.14
N ALA A 55 -3.99 12.54 18.95
CA ALA A 55 -2.67 12.98 18.48
C ALA A 55 -1.97 11.89 17.65
N ALA A 56 -1.92 10.65 18.15
CA ALA A 56 -1.35 9.52 17.39
C ALA A 56 -2.04 9.31 16.04
N ARG A 57 -3.37 9.44 15.99
CA ARG A 57 -4.12 9.34 14.72
C ARG A 57 -3.79 10.49 13.77
N ALA A 58 -3.61 11.71 14.29
CA ALA A 58 -3.21 12.86 13.48
C ALA A 58 -1.80 12.66 12.89
N GLU A 59 -0.84 12.19 13.69
CA GLU A 59 0.52 11.84 13.25
C GLU A 59 0.49 10.80 12.12
N VAL A 60 -0.23 9.67 12.34
CA VAL A 60 -0.38 8.60 11.34
C VAL A 60 -1.03 9.13 10.06
N ASN A 61 -2.07 9.96 10.16
CA ASN A 61 -2.74 10.51 8.99
C ASN A 61 -1.82 11.44 8.18
N ALA A 62 -1.07 12.30 8.85
CA ALA A 62 -0.10 13.17 8.19
C ALA A 62 0.95 12.35 7.42
N GLU A 63 1.45 11.28 8.05
CA GLU A 63 2.46 10.43 7.44
C GLU A 63 1.93 9.55 6.31
N VAL A 64 0.68 9.07 6.42
CA VAL A 64 -0.03 8.40 5.33
C VAL A 64 -0.18 9.34 4.13
N GLU A 65 -0.58 10.60 4.36
CA GLU A 65 -0.74 11.57 3.28
C GLU A 65 0.61 11.89 2.62
N ARG A 66 1.66 12.14 3.40
CA ARG A 66 3.02 12.33 2.87
C ARG A 66 3.46 11.15 1.99
N CYS A 67 3.28 9.93 2.47
CA CYS A 67 3.73 8.72 1.78
C CYS A 67 2.84 8.31 0.60
N THR A 68 1.55 8.70 0.57
CA THR A 68 0.62 8.29 -0.49
C THR A 68 0.97 8.90 -1.86
N HIS A 69 1.81 9.93 -1.89
CA HIS A 69 2.30 10.56 -3.12
C HIS A 69 3.41 9.77 -3.83
N ALA A 70 3.91 8.68 -3.23
CA ALA A 70 4.88 7.81 -3.90
C ALA A 70 4.28 7.26 -5.22
N ALA A 71 5.05 7.36 -6.31
CA ALA A 71 4.61 6.83 -7.60
C ALA A 71 4.75 5.29 -7.62
N PRO A 72 3.73 4.56 -8.11
CA PRO A 72 3.82 3.11 -8.25
C PRO A 72 4.72 2.71 -9.42
N LYS A 73 5.40 1.58 -9.26
CA LYS A 73 5.99 0.80 -10.35
C LYS A 73 5.13 -0.43 -10.60
N PHE A 74 5.11 -0.93 -11.83
CA PHE A 74 4.27 -2.06 -12.23
C PHE A 74 5.12 -3.23 -12.74
N SER A 75 4.63 -4.46 -12.56
CA SER A 75 5.14 -5.61 -13.30
C SER A 75 4.85 -5.46 -14.80
N PRO A 76 5.60 -6.13 -15.69
CA PRO A 76 5.43 -5.97 -17.14
C PRO A 76 4.02 -6.38 -17.63
N ASP A 77 3.43 -7.38 -16.98
CA ASP A 77 2.06 -7.85 -17.24
C ASP A 77 0.96 -7.00 -16.56
N GLY A 78 1.34 -5.97 -15.81
CA GLY A 78 0.43 -5.09 -15.08
C GLY A 78 -0.31 -5.74 -13.91
N LYS A 79 0.03 -6.98 -13.53
CA LYS A 79 -0.63 -7.70 -12.42
C LYS A 79 -0.24 -7.20 -11.05
N VAL A 80 0.94 -6.61 -10.90
CA VAL A 80 1.42 -6.10 -9.60
C VAL A 80 1.76 -4.62 -9.70
N ALA A 81 1.25 -3.84 -8.74
CA ALA A 81 1.68 -2.47 -8.49
C ALA A 81 2.45 -2.41 -7.17
N VAL A 82 3.64 -1.81 -7.18
CA VAL A 82 4.50 -1.66 -6.01
C VAL A 82 4.74 -0.19 -5.73
N PHE A 83 4.47 0.24 -4.50
CA PHE A 83 4.87 1.52 -3.96
C PHE A 83 6.05 1.32 -3.02
N ARG A 84 7.09 2.13 -3.18
CA ARG A 84 8.23 2.18 -2.27
C ARG A 84 8.15 3.45 -1.46
N ILE A 85 8.14 3.32 -0.13
CA ILE A 85 8.08 4.44 0.81
C ILE A 85 9.20 4.30 1.83
N ARG A 86 9.59 5.43 2.44
CA ARG A 86 10.52 5.45 3.58
C ARG A 86 9.86 6.21 4.72
N SER A 87 9.52 5.50 5.78
CA SER A 87 8.83 6.01 6.96
C SER A 87 9.16 5.17 8.18
N GLU A 88 9.45 5.80 9.32
CA GLU A 88 9.60 5.12 10.61
C GLU A 88 8.24 4.65 11.17
N ALA A 89 7.14 5.12 10.60
CA ALA A 89 5.79 4.75 11.01
C ALA A 89 5.29 3.50 10.26
N GLN A 90 4.40 2.73 10.91
CA GLN A 90 3.80 1.53 10.30
C GLN A 90 2.60 1.89 9.40
N VAL A 91 2.83 2.72 8.37
CA VAL A 91 1.77 3.26 7.51
C VAL A 91 1.50 2.46 6.24
N HIS A 92 2.44 1.61 5.80
CA HIS A 92 2.33 0.83 4.57
C HIS A 92 1.04 -0.02 4.45
N PRO A 93 0.48 -0.65 5.52
CA PRO A 93 -0.76 -1.41 5.38
C PRO A 93 -1.98 -0.52 5.11
N VAL A 94 -1.97 0.71 5.64
CA VAL A 94 -3.05 1.69 5.45
C VAL A 94 -3.00 2.22 4.01
N ILE A 95 -1.81 2.57 3.53
CA ILE A 95 -1.58 3.03 2.16
C ILE A 95 -1.96 1.94 1.16
N ALA A 96 -1.58 0.68 1.39
CA ALA A 96 -1.94 -0.45 0.53
C ALA A 96 -3.46 -0.61 0.41
N THR A 97 -4.17 -0.44 1.53
CA THR A 97 -5.63 -0.51 1.57
C THR A 97 -6.29 0.65 0.80
N ARG A 98 -5.76 1.89 0.92
CA ARG A 98 -6.24 3.06 0.17
C ARG A 98 -6.09 2.86 -1.34
N TRP A 99 -4.90 2.46 -1.79
CA TRP A 99 -4.61 2.23 -3.22
C TRP A 99 -5.36 1.03 -3.80
N ALA A 100 -5.53 -0.06 -3.06
CA ALA A 100 -6.36 -1.17 -3.46
C ALA A 100 -7.84 -0.78 -3.70
N GLY A 101 -8.32 0.27 -3.02
CA GLY A 101 -9.65 0.85 -3.25
C GLY A 101 -9.72 1.80 -4.45
N HIS A 102 -8.59 2.32 -4.93
CA HIS A 102 -8.51 3.34 -5.97
C HIS A 102 -8.24 2.75 -7.37
N PHE A 103 -7.35 1.75 -7.50
CA PHE A 103 -7.03 1.17 -8.80
C PHE A 103 -8.20 0.41 -9.42
N GLN A 104 -8.33 0.55 -10.75
CA GLN A 104 -9.42 -0.05 -11.53
C GLN A 104 -8.93 -0.88 -12.74
N SER A 105 -7.62 -1.09 -12.88
CA SER A 105 -7.07 -1.88 -13.98
C SER A 105 -7.58 -3.32 -13.93
N LYS A 106 -8.03 -3.85 -15.08
CA LYS A 106 -8.49 -5.24 -15.22
C LYS A 106 -7.36 -6.26 -15.05
N ALA A 107 -6.12 -5.88 -15.33
CA ALA A 107 -4.96 -6.76 -15.19
C ALA A 107 -4.51 -6.87 -13.73
N LEU A 108 -4.65 -5.80 -12.94
CA LEU A 108 -4.08 -5.68 -11.60
C LEU A 108 -4.67 -6.69 -10.60
N GLU A 109 -3.81 -7.47 -9.97
CA GLU A 109 -4.11 -8.52 -8.99
C GLU A 109 -3.60 -8.20 -7.59
N VAL A 110 -2.47 -7.49 -7.48
CA VAL A 110 -1.82 -7.20 -6.20
C VAL A 110 -1.37 -5.74 -6.15
N VAL A 111 -1.75 -5.05 -5.08
CA VAL A 111 -1.16 -3.77 -4.67
C VAL A 111 -0.25 -4.04 -3.49
N MET A 112 1.04 -3.77 -3.66
CA MET A 112 2.08 -3.90 -2.64
C MET A 112 2.59 -2.51 -2.23
N VAL A 113 2.75 -2.27 -0.93
CA VAL A 113 3.46 -1.10 -0.41
C VAL A 113 4.59 -1.58 0.48
N ALA A 114 5.81 -1.22 0.11
CA ALA A 114 7.04 -1.59 0.80
C ALA A 114 7.58 -0.38 1.57
N ASN A 115 7.74 -0.53 2.89
CA ASN A 115 8.35 0.48 3.74
C ASN A 115 9.78 0.08 4.11
N GLU A 116 10.72 0.87 3.62
CA GLU A 116 12.17 0.68 3.80
C GLU A 116 12.73 1.48 4.99
N GLY A 117 11.89 2.25 5.68
CA GLY A 117 12.30 3.08 6.82
C GLY A 117 11.78 2.59 8.17
N TYR A 118 11.00 1.50 8.21
CA TYR A 118 10.32 1.08 9.44
C TYR A 118 11.23 0.32 10.40
N LEU A 119 12.10 -0.53 9.85
CA LEU A 119 13.09 -1.31 10.59
C LEU A 119 14.42 -1.22 9.84
N GLU A 120 15.50 -1.02 10.57
CA GLU A 120 16.83 -0.94 9.99
C GLU A 120 17.21 -2.26 9.29
N GLY A 121 17.76 -2.16 8.08
CA GLY A 121 18.19 -3.32 7.28
C GLY A 121 17.06 -4.20 6.73
N LYS A 122 15.80 -3.87 6.99
CA LYS A 122 14.64 -4.68 6.58
C LYS A 122 13.65 -3.87 5.74
N VAL A 123 12.91 -4.59 4.89
CA VAL A 123 11.74 -4.05 4.19
C VAL A 123 10.49 -4.67 4.78
N ASN A 124 9.59 -3.83 5.29
CA ASN A 124 8.29 -4.26 5.78
C ASN A 124 7.23 -3.91 4.75
N PHE A 125 6.57 -4.90 4.16
CA PHE A 125 5.64 -4.69 3.07
C PHE A 125 4.26 -5.27 3.34
N SER A 126 3.23 -4.64 2.77
CA SER A 126 1.85 -5.13 2.83
C SER A 126 1.24 -5.16 1.44
N CYS A 127 0.56 -6.26 1.17
CA CYS A 127 -0.15 -6.54 -0.05
C CYS A 127 -1.67 -6.56 0.19
N ARG A 128 -2.42 -6.12 -0.83
CA ARG A 128 -3.88 -6.12 -0.87
C ARG A 128 -4.38 -6.49 -2.27
N ILE A 129 -5.47 -7.25 -2.32
CA ILE A 129 -6.20 -7.46 -3.58
C ILE A 129 -6.98 -6.18 -3.89
N PRO A 130 -6.77 -5.55 -5.06
CA PRO A 130 -7.50 -4.36 -5.47
C PRO A 130 -8.99 -4.70 -5.64
N ARG A 131 -9.87 -3.70 -5.45
CA ARG A 131 -11.32 -3.90 -5.50
C ARG A 131 -11.76 -4.56 -6.82
N CYS A 132 -11.13 -4.18 -7.94
CA CYS A 132 -11.42 -4.74 -9.27
C CYS A 132 -11.10 -6.24 -9.42
N ALA A 133 -10.30 -6.84 -8.54
CA ALA A 133 -9.88 -8.24 -8.63
C ALA A 133 -10.52 -9.17 -7.59
N ARG A 134 -11.32 -8.64 -6.65
CA ARG A 134 -11.89 -9.43 -5.53
C ARG A 134 -12.88 -10.50 -5.97
N SER A 135 -13.55 -10.30 -7.09
CA SER A 135 -14.57 -11.20 -7.63
C SER A 135 -14.07 -12.03 -8.81
N ARG A 136 -12.74 -12.16 -8.99
CA ARG A 136 -12.20 -13.00 -10.06
C ARG A 136 -12.45 -14.47 -9.76
N ASP A 137 -12.57 -15.23 -10.85
CA ASP A 137 -12.65 -16.68 -10.84
C ASP A 137 -11.58 -17.24 -11.80
N PRO A 138 -10.60 -18.02 -11.32
CA PRO A 138 -10.39 -18.38 -9.92
C PRO A 138 -10.01 -17.17 -9.04
N PRO A 139 -10.27 -17.23 -7.71
CA PRO A 139 -9.90 -16.16 -6.80
C PRO A 139 -8.40 -15.88 -6.79
N VAL A 140 -8.03 -14.60 -6.71
CA VAL A 140 -6.62 -14.19 -6.55
C VAL A 140 -6.15 -14.53 -5.13
N SER A 141 -4.99 -15.16 -5.01
CA SER A 141 -4.33 -15.47 -3.74
C SER A 141 -2.98 -14.75 -3.67
N ILE A 142 -2.86 -13.75 -2.79
CA ILE A 142 -1.60 -13.02 -2.60
C ILE A 142 -0.48 -13.96 -2.14
N ILE A 143 -0.80 -14.91 -1.26
CA ILE A 143 0.18 -15.86 -0.70
C ILE A 143 0.77 -16.71 -1.82
N GLU A 144 -0.09 -17.30 -2.67
CA GLU A 144 0.36 -18.09 -3.81
C GLU A 144 1.17 -17.26 -4.80
N ARG A 145 0.74 -16.01 -5.09
CA ARG A 145 1.48 -15.11 -5.98
C ARG A 145 2.88 -14.78 -5.43
N LEU A 146 2.99 -14.40 -4.17
CA LEU A 146 4.27 -14.08 -3.54
C LEU A 146 5.19 -15.30 -3.50
N ARG A 147 4.67 -16.47 -3.13
CA ARG A 147 5.45 -17.72 -3.15
C ARG A 147 5.90 -18.08 -4.56
N TYR A 148 5.01 -17.97 -5.56
CA TYR A 148 5.35 -18.19 -6.96
C TYR A 148 6.51 -17.30 -7.41
N TYR A 149 6.44 -15.98 -7.16
CA TYR A 149 7.54 -15.08 -7.52
C TYR A 149 8.85 -15.43 -6.79
N ALA A 150 8.78 -15.87 -5.54
CA ALA A 150 9.96 -16.32 -4.79
C ALA A 150 10.52 -17.69 -5.23
N THR A 151 9.81 -18.44 -6.07
CA THR A 151 10.31 -19.67 -6.70
C THR A 151 10.95 -19.42 -8.08
N LEU A 152 10.79 -18.22 -8.64
CA LEU A 152 11.43 -17.89 -9.91
C LEU A 152 12.94 -17.78 -9.73
N THR A 153 13.68 -18.18 -10.75
CA THR A 153 15.12 -17.94 -10.87
C THR A 153 15.37 -16.81 -11.86
N GLU A 154 16.42 -16.03 -11.63
CA GLU A 154 16.85 -15.09 -12.65
C GLU A 154 17.32 -15.87 -13.88
N PRO A 155 16.95 -15.44 -15.10
CA PRO A 155 17.53 -16.02 -16.29
C PRO A 155 19.04 -15.80 -16.24
N ALA A 156 19.82 -16.87 -16.43
CA ALA A 156 21.27 -16.79 -16.52
C ALA A 156 21.62 -15.75 -17.58
N THR A 157 22.12 -14.59 -17.17
CA THR A 157 22.66 -13.63 -18.12
C THR A 157 24.03 -14.15 -18.53
N ASP A 158 24.30 -14.28 -19.83
CA ASP A 158 25.61 -14.63 -20.41
C ASP A 158 26.76 -13.65 -20.03
N ARG A 159 26.51 -12.73 -19.08
CA ARG A 159 27.43 -11.70 -18.59
C ARG A 159 28.03 -11.98 -17.22
N GLY A 160 27.62 -13.05 -16.54
CA GLY A 160 28.26 -13.49 -15.29
C GLY A 160 29.34 -14.51 -15.61
N GLY A 161 30.61 -14.20 -15.32
CA GLY A 161 31.66 -15.22 -15.37
C GLY A 161 31.36 -16.39 -14.43
N ASP A 162 32.03 -17.53 -14.63
CA ASP A 162 31.80 -18.79 -13.91
C ASP A 162 31.70 -18.66 -12.38
N GLU A 163 32.31 -17.64 -11.76
CA GLU A 163 32.21 -17.36 -10.33
C GLU A 163 30.84 -16.84 -9.85
N GLU A 164 30.16 -16.00 -10.64
CA GLU A 164 28.92 -15.34 -10.22
C GLU A 164 27.73 -16.30 -10.33
N VAL A 165 27.74 -17.13 -11.38
CA VAL A 165 26.83 -18.26 -11.56
C VAL A 165 27.03 -19.29 -10.45
N ARG A 166 28.28 -19.68 -10.12
CA ARG A 166 28.56 -20.57 -8.97
C ARG A 166 28.10 -19.99 -7.63
N LYS A 167 28.26 -18.68 -7.39
CA LYS A 167 27.75 -18.04 -6.16
C LYS A 167 26.22 -18.01 -6.09
N GLN A 168 25.54 -17.90 -7.23
CA GLN A 168 24.08 -18.04 -7.31
C GLN A 168 23.65 -19.49 -7.08
N GLU A 169 24.32 -20.48 -7.68
CA GLU A 169 24.05 -21.91 -7.47
C GLU A 169 24.29 -22.35 -6.01
N LEU A 170 25.25 -21.74 -5.31
CA LEU A 170 25.47 -21.98 -3.88
C LEU A 170 24.48 -21.25 -2.96
N ARG A 171 23.72 -20.27 -3.45
CA ARG A 171 22.75 -19.53 -2.63
C ARG A 171 21.45 -20.33 -2.52
N LYS A 172 20.93 -20.42 -1.29
CA LYS A 172 19.61 -21.00 -1.05
C LYS A 172 18.52 -20.26 -1.86
N PRO A 173 17.52 -20.97 -2.40
CA PRO A 173 16.37 -20.36 -3.08
C PRO A 173 15.76 -19.22 -2.26
N LEU A 174 15.28 -18.17 -2.94
CA LEU A 174 14.72 -16.99 -2.26
C LEU A 174 13.64 -17.37 -1.25
N LEU A 175 12.72 -18.27 -1.64
CA LEU A 175 11.65 -18.75 -0.77
C LEU A 175 12.14 -19.36 0.55
N GLU A 176 13.31 -20.02 0.55
CA GLU A 176 13.89 -20.60 1.77
C GLU A 176 14.56 -19.54 2.64
N ARG A 177 15.16 -18.50 2.04
CA ARG A 177 15.82 -17.40 2.77
C ARG A 177 14.85 -16.49 3.48
N VAL A 178 13.78 -16.09 2.79
CA VAL A 178 12.77 -15.18 3.33
C VAL A 178 11.96 -15.80 4.47
N GLY A 179 11.96 -17.13 4.56
CA GLY A 179 11.44 -17.89 5.71
C GLY A 179 9.97 -17.62 6.02
N ASP A 180 9.60 -17.80 7.28
CA ASP A 180 8.21 -17.74 7.71
C ASP A 180 7.64 -16.33 7.80
N ASP A 181 8.48 -15.29 7.87
CA ASP A 181 8.04 -13.89 7.92
C ASP A 181 7.57 -13.36 6.55
N PHE A 182 7.72 -14.17 5.50
CA PHE A 182 7.27 -13.87 4.15
C PHE A 182 5.87 -14.40 3.86
N ALA A 183 5.07 -13.58 3.17
CA ALA A 183 3.71 -13.90 2.77
C ALA A 183 2.80 -14.34 3.94
N ARG A 184 2.95 -13.74 5.12
CA ARG A 184 2.06 -13.95 6.28
C ARG A 184 0.76 -13.17 6.15
N GLY A 185 -0.36 -13.86 6.38
CA GLY A 185 -1.68 -13.25 6.48
C GLY A 185 -2.76 -14.11 5.83
N HIS A 186 -3.77 -13.45 5.28
CA HIS A 186 -4.86 -14.10 4.54
C HIS A 186 -4.62 -13.97 3.03
N ALA A 187 -5.28 -14.84 2.23
CA ALA A 187 -5.20 -14.79 0.77
C ALA A 187 -5.48 -13.38 0.19
N GLN A 188 -6.33 -12.59 0.84
CA GLN A 188 -6.72 -11.24 0.42
C GLN A 188 -5.83 -10.10 0.94
N ALA A 189 -5.03 -10.40 1.95
CA ALA A 189 -4.31 -9.44 2.77
C ALA A 189 -3.11 -10.14 3.42
N SER A 190 -1.97 -10.08 2.76
CA SER A 190 -0.71 -10.69 3.22
C SER A 190 0.43 -9.67 3.13
N GLY A 191 1.60 -9.99 3.65
CA GLY A 191 2.77 -9.12 3.67
C GLY A 191 3.97 -9.85 4.22
N GLY A 192 5.02 -9.11 4.58
CA GLY A 192 6.16 -9.70 5.24
C GLY A 192 7.23 -8.72 5.64
N ILE A 193 8.19 -9.25 6.41
CA ILE A 193 9.41 -8.56 6.80
C ILE A 193 10.56 -9.38 6.23
N VAL A 194 11.37 -8.77 5.37
CA VAL A 194 12.51 -9.44 4.71
C VAL A 194 13.73 -8.53 4.72
N ASP A 195 14.91 -9.11 4.52
CA ASP A 195 16.12 -8.32 4.30
C ASP A 195 16.02 -7.48 3.02
N VAL A 196 16.69 -6.32 3.01
CA VAL A 196 16.72 -5.43 1.83
C VAL A 196 17.21 -6.18 0.60
N ALA A 197 18.26 -6.99 0.72
CA ALA A 197 18.79 -7.77 -0.40
C ALA A 197 17.77 -8.76 -0.98
N ASP A 198 17.03 -9.46 -0.13
CA ASP A 198 16.00 -10.41 -0.53
C ASP A 198 14.80 -9.70 -1.18
N PHE A 199 14.44 -8.52 -0.68
CA PHE A 199 13.39 -7.71 -1.29
C PHE A 199 13.77 -7.22 -2.69
N GLU A 200 15.00 -6.75 -2.89
CA GLU A 200 15.47 -6.32 -4.22
C GLU A 200 15.55 -7.50 -5.20
N GLU A 201 15.90 -8.70 -4.73
CA GLU A 201 15.80 -9.92 -5.54
C GLU A 201 14.36 -10.23 -5.93
N LEU A 202 13.41 -10.15 -5.00
CA LEU A 202 11.99 -10.32 -5.31
C LEU A 202 11.52 -9.30 -6.36
N MET A 203 11.93 -8.03 -6.27
CA MET A 203 11.57 -7.01 -7.25
C MET A 203 12.11 -7.31 -8.66
N ARG A 204 13.32 -7.88 -8.76
CA ARG A 204 13.92 -8.33 -10.02
C ARG A 204 13.18 -9.54 -10.60
N LEU A 205 12.87 -10.54 -9.78
CA LEU A 205 12.10 -11.72 -10.21
C LEU A 205 10.69 -11.32 -10.71
N MET A 206 10.09 -10.31 -10.08
CA MET A 206 8.81 -9.73 -10.49
C MET A 206 8.92 -8.72 -11.65
N LYS A 207 10.15 -8.36 -12.06
CA LYS A 207 10.47 -7.40 -13.12
C LYS A 207 9.81 -6.03 -12.93
N ILE A 208 9.73 -5.58 -11.67
CA ILE A 208 9.00 -4.37 -11.31
C ILE A 208 9.66 -3.12 -11.93
N GLY A 209 8.91 -2.41 -12.76
CA GLY A 209 9.35 -1.20 -13.44
C GLY A 209 10.04 -1.46 -14.79
N GLU A 210 10.21 -2.71 -15.21
CA GLU A 210 10.66 -3.03 -16.56
C GLU A 210 9.56 -2.75 -17.58
N LYS A 211 9.94 -2.19 -18.73
CA LYS A 211 9.02 -1.99 -19.85
C LYS A 211 9.01 -3.25 -20.71
N LEU A 212 7.83 -3.68 -21.15
CA LEU A 212 7.74 -4.71 -22.19
C LEU A 212 8.54 -4.28 -23.42
N PRO A 213 9.33 -5.18 -24.04
CA PRO A 213 9.98 -4.89 -25.30
C PRO A 213 8.88 -4.51 -26.31
N LYS A 214 9.07 -3.37 -26.99
CA LYS A 214 8.18 -2.95 -28.06
C LYS A 214 8.14 -4.08 -29.08
N LYS A 215 6.96 -4.63 -29.39
CA LYS A 215 6.81 -5.48 -30.56
C LYS A 215 7.26 -4.64 -31.77
N GLU A 216 8.24 -5.14 -32.51
CA GLU A 216 8.61 -4.58 -33.81
C GLU A 216 7.35 -4.59 -34.69
N GLY A 217 6.83 -3.40 -35.01
CA GLY A 217 5.62 -3.23 -35.83
C GLY A 217 4.53 -2.32 -35.25
N GLU A 218 4.49 -2.06 -33.93
CA GLU A 218 3.56 -1.06 -33.35
C GLU A 218 4.24 0.31 -33.20
N GLY A 219 4.54 0.92 -34.34
CA GLY A 219 4.98 2.29 -34.45
C GLY A 219 3.83 3.26 -34.19
N GLY A 220 3.57 3.56 -32.91
CA GLY A 220 2.74 4.71 -32.54
C GLY A 220 2.16 4.61 -31.14
N SER A 221 2.79 5.27 -30.16
CA SER A 221 1.98 5.91 -29.11
C SER A 221 0.95 6.80 -29.83
N PRO A 222 -0.32 6.90 -29.38
CA PRO A 222 -1.22 7.87 -29.97
C PRO A 222 -0.57 9.24 -29.80
N ALA A 223 -0.04 9.77 -30.89
CA ALA A 223 0.40 11.14 -30.97
C ALA A 223 -0.78 11.95 -30.46
N LYS A 224 -0.50 12.84 -29.53
CA LYS A 224 -1.45 13.80 -28.98
C LYS A 224 -2.05 14.56 -30.17
N GLN A 225 -3.14 14.04 -30.74
CA GLN A 225 -3.92 14.77 -31.72
C GLN A 225 -4.36 16.00 -30.96
N ARG A 226 -3.74 17.14 -31.28
CA ARG A 226 -4.27 18.45 -30.96
C ARG A 226 -5.59 18.54 -31.71
N LYS A 227 -6.65 17.95 -31.15
CA LYS A 227 -8.01 18.40 -31.44
C LYS A 227 -8.03 19.84 -30.96
N LYS A 228 -8.14 20.78 -31.91
CA LYS A 228 -8.66 22.12 -31.62
C LYS A 228 -9.94 21.89 -30.83
N ALA A 229 -9.94 22.21 -29.55
CA ALA A 229 -11.16 22.31 -28.79
C ALA A 229 -11.86 23.56 -29.30
N ASP A 230 -12.97 23.39 -30.02
CA ASP A 230 -14.03 24.39 -29.95
C ASP A 230 -14.46 24.43 -28.48
N ILE A 231 -13.96 25.46 -27.79
CA ILE A 231 -14.37 25.76 -26.43
C ILE A 231 -15.75 26.39 -26.56
N ASP A 232 -16.78 25.65 -26.16
CA ASP A 232 -18.09 26.21 -25.88
C ASP A 232 -17.92 27.29 -24.77
N PRO A 233 -18.17 28.58 -25.05
CA PRO A 233 -17.89 29.68 -24.12
C PRO A 233 -18.75 29.63 -22.84
N ALA A 234 -19.67 28.68 -22.70
CA ALA A 234 -20.54 28.52 -21.54
C ALA A 234 -19.95 27.66 -20.39
N GLN A 235 -18.83 26.96 -20.57
CA GLN A 235 -18.34 26.01 -19.55
C GLN A 235 -17.48 26.67 -18.45
N LYS A 236 -18.13 27.26 -17.43
CA LYS A 236 -17.48 27.94 -16.30
C LYS A 236 -17.16 27.05 -15.08
N ASN A 237 -16.63 25.84 -15.28
CA ASN A 237 -16.15 25.03 -14.15
C ASN A 237 -14.69 24.63 -14.33
N THR A 238 -13.78 25.48 -13.83
CA THR A 238 -12.37 25.15 -13.65
C THR A 238 -12.11 24.67 -12.23
N LEU A 239 -11.19 23.70 -12.09
CA LEU A 239 -10.78 23.05 -10.83
C LEU A 239 -10.35 24.00 -9.70
N MET A 240 -10.11 25.28 -10.00
CA MET A 240 -9.80 26.33 -9.01
C MET A 240 -11.01 26.71 -8.14
N GLY A 241 -12.24 26.37 -8.54
CA GLY A 241 -13.45 26.63 -7.73
C GLY A 241 -13.60 25.72 -6.49
N TYR A 242 -12.91 24.57 -6.45
CA TYR A 242 -13.02 23.61 -5.34
C TYR A 242 -12.18 23.95 -4.11
N PHE A 243 -11.25 24.91 -4.21
CA PHE A 243 -10.31 25.26 -3.14
C PHE A 243 -10.40 26.71 -2.64
N GLY A 244 -11.40 27.48 -3.05
CA GLY A 244 -11.49 28.91 -2.73
C GLY A 244 -12.86 29.38 -2.24
N LYS A 245 -13.10 29.29 -0.92
CA LYS A 245 -13.54 30.40 -0.06
C LYS A 245 -13.78 29.91 1.38
N LYS A 246 -12.81 30.20 2.25
CA LYS A 246 -13.09 30.55 3.65
C LYS A 246 -13.52 32.02 3.67
N ASN A 247 -14.48 32.33 4.56
CA ASN A 247 -14.75 33.59 5.26
C ASN A 247 -16.25 33.93 5.22
N THR A 248 -16.89 34.53 6.22
CA THR A 248 -16.57 35.02 7.57
C THR A 248 -17.92 35.45 8.15
N ALA A 249 -18.04 35.49 9.47
CA ALA A 249 -19.16 36.12 10.15
C ALA A 249 -19.25 37.63 9.86
N ALA A 250 -20.48 38.17 9.88
CA ALA A 250 -20.88 39.54 10.29
C ALA A 250 -22.43 39.59 10.19
N ALA A 251 -23.18 39.75 11.29
CA ALA A 251 -23.49 40.99 12.01
C ALA A 251 -24.66 41.80 11.40
N THR A 252 -25.60 42.13 12.31
CA THR A 252 -26.66 43.17 12.29
C THR A 252 -27.81 43.05 11.29
N SER A 253 -29.05 42.94 11.80
CA SER A 253 -29.81 44.04 12.41
C SER A 253 -30.80 43.50 13.44
#